data_AF-A0A1W1D5W7-F1
#
_entry.id   AF-A0A1W1D5W7-F1
#
_cell.length_a   1.000
_cell.length_b   1.000
_cell.length_c   1.000
_cell.angle_alpha   90.00
_cell.angle_beta   90.00
_cell.angle_gamma   90.00
#
_symmetry.space_group_name_H-M   'P 1'
#
loop_
_entity.id
_entity.type
_entity.pdbx_description
1 polymer ?
#
loop_
_entity_poly.entity_id
_entity_poly.type
_entity_poly.pdbx_seq_one_letter_code
_entity_poly.pdbx_strand_id
1 'polypeptide(L)'
;MAKCFGREEEALAAVLNDEIKAGDVIVIRYEGPAGGPGMREMLAPTSAVMGKGLGGKVALITDGRFSGGTHGFVVGHITPEDAENNVLELLVDQSIIDERLSNWTQPAPNYTKGVLAKFAKLAKTASEGAVTD
;
A
#
# COMPACT_ATOMS: atom_id res chain seq x y z
N MET A 1 6.09 -13.82 6.25
CA MET A 1 7.12 -12.75 6.21
C MET A 1 6.53 -11.53 5.50
N ALA A 2 6.98 -10.29 5.78
CA ALA A 2 6.45 -9.12 5.06
C ALA A 2 7.07 -9.01 3.65
N LYS A 3 6.20 -8.83 2.64
CA LYS A 3 6.55 -8.63 1.24
C LYS A 3 6.01 -7.26 0.82
N CYS A 4 6.91 -6.28 0.72
CA CYS A 4 6.56 -4.89 0.49
C CYS A 4 6.73 -4.51 -0.99
N PHE A 5 5.71 -3.90 -1.56
CA PHE A 5 5.62 -3.49 -2.96
C PHE A 5 5.29 -2.01 -3.04
N GLY A 6 5.88 -1.32 -4.00
CA GLY A 6 5.67 0.12 -4.17
C GLY A 6 4.39 0.47 -4.93
N ARG A 7 3.73 -0.52 -5.55
CA ARG A 7 2.57 -0.36 -6.43
C ARG A 7 1.71 -1.62 -6.51
N GLU A 8 0.44 -1.49 -6.87
CA GLU A 8 -0.47 -2.63 -7.16
C GLU A 8 0.12 -3.61 -8.17
N GLU A 9 0.72 -3.11 -9.25
CA GLU A 9 1.21 -3.91 -10.37
C GLU A 9 2.37 -4.83 -9.96
N GLU A 10 3.25 -4.35 -9.08
CA GLU A 10 4.36 -5.14 -8.54
C GLU A 10 3.85 -6.26 -7.63
N ALA A 11 2.88 -5.95 -6.76
CA ALA A 11 2.27 -6.94 -5.88
C ALA A 11 1.52 -8.01 -6.68
N LEU A 12 0.77 -7.60 -7.71
CA LEU A 12 0.08 -8.51 -8.60
C LEU A 12 1.06 -9.44 -9.32
N ALA A 13 2.14 -8.91 -9.88
CA ALA A 13 3.16 -9.70 -10.55
C ALA A 13 3.78 -10.75 -9.61
N ALA A 14 4.13 -10.36 -8.38
CA ALA A 14 4.68 -11.29 -7.38
C ALA A 14 3.70 -12.40 -7.01
N VAL A 15 2.41 -12.10 -6.86
CA VAL A 15 1.38 -13.12 -6.61
C VAL A 15 1.26 -14.07 -7.81
N LEU A 16 1.26 -13.55 -9.03
CA LEU A 16 1.13 -14.37 -10.25
C LEU A 16 2.35 -15.26 -10.50
N ASN A 17 3.55 -14.78 -10.16
CA ASN A 17 4.82 -15.49 -10.30
C ASN A 17 5.12 -16.49 -9.16
N ASP A 18 4.16 -16.76 -8.27
CA ASP A 18 4.30 -17.70 -7.15
C ASP A 18 5.40 -17.30 -6.14
N GLU A 19 5.67 -16.00 -6.01
CA GLU A 19 6.65 -15.45 -5.07
C GLU A 19 6.07 -15.25 -3.66
N ILE A 20 4.74 -15.36 -3.52
CA ILE A 20 4.00 -15.24 -2.26
C ILE A 20 3.64 -16.62 -1.71
N LYS A 21 3.86 -16.82 -0.41
CA LYS A 21 3.58 -18.08 0.28
C LYS A 21 2.58 -17.88 1.42
N ALA A 22 1.99 -18.98 1.89
CA ALA A 22 1.16 -18.96 3.09
C ALA A 22 1.95 -18.43 4.30
N GLY A 23 1.33 -17.55 5.09
CA GLY A 23 1.97 -16.83 6.21
C GLY A 23 2.68 -15.54 5.80
N ASP A 24 2.66 -15.17 4.51
CA ASP A 24 3.15 -13.87 4.08
C ASP A 24 2.14 -12.75 4.32
N VAL A 25 2.70 -11.56 4.51
CA VAL A 25 1.96 -10.30 4.62
C VAL A 25 2.35 -9.46 3.42
N ILE A 26 1.41 -9.29 2.50
CA ILE A 26 1.58 -8.46 1.31
C ILE A 26 1.30 -7.01 1.74
N VAL A 27 2.30 -6.15 1.60
CA VAL A 27 2.19 -4.72 1.89
C VAL A 27 2.29 -3.96 0.57
N ILE A 28 1.22 -3.28 0.17
CA ILE A 28 1.18 -2.42 -1.02
C ILE A 28 1.13 -0.98 -0.54
N ARG A 29 2.22 -0.25 -0.71
CA ARG A 29 2.38 1.14 -0.27
C ARG A 29 2.40 2.10 -1.45
N TYR A 30 2.31 3.40 -1.17
CA TYR A 30 2.23 4.48 -2.16
C TYR A 30 0.97 4.41 -3.03
N GLU A 31 -0.11 3.86 -2.49
CA GLU A 31 -1.42 3.81 -3.14
C GLU A 31 -2.45 4.69 -2.43
N GLY A 32 -2.01 5.50 -1.46
CA GLY A 32 -2.82 6.46 -0.72
C GLY A 32 -3.24 7.70 -1.54
N PRO A 33 -3.95 8.65 -0.91
CA PRO A 33 -4.42 9.88 -1.56
C PRO A 33 -3.33 10.66 -2.32
N ALA A 34 -2.14 10.81 -1.74
CA ALA A 34 -1.01 11.52 -2.35
C ALA A 34 -0.07 10.59 -3.13
N GLY A 35 0.25 9.41 -2.59
CA GLY A 35 1.20 8.47 -3.22
C GLY A 35 0.70 7.88 -4.55
N GLY A 36 -0.57 7.45 -4.57
CA GLY A 36 -1.21 6.76 -5.69
C GLY A 36 -1.32 7.64 -6.95
N PRO A 37 -1.65 8.92 -6.82
CA PRO A 37 -2.70 9.61 -6.07
C PRO A 37 -4.14 9.18 -6.35
N GLY A 38 -5.08 9.67 -5.54
CA GLY A 38 -6.52 9.40 -5.67
C GLY A 38 -6.99 8.16 -4.89
N MET A 39 -6.07 7.57 -4.12
CA MET A 39 -6.33 6.43 -3.24
C MET A 39 -7.04 5.29 -3.97
N ARG A 40 -6.46 4.71 -5.02
CA ARG A 40 -7.20 3.80 -5.92
C ARG A 40 -7.78 2.59 -5.19
N GLU A 41 -8.89 2.09 -5.72
CA GLU A 41 -9.51 0.84 -5.32
C GLU A 41 -8.89 -0.34 -6.07
N MET A 42 -8.13 -1.17 -5.35
CA MET A 42 -7.39 -2.30 -5.91
C MET A 42 -8.19 -3.61 -5.77
N LEU A 43 -8.61 -4.18 -6.90
CA LEU A 43 -9.29 -5.48 -6.96
C LEU A 43 -8.35 -6.59 -7.45
N ALA A 44 -7.31 -6.26 -8.20
CA ALA A 44 -6.48 -7.27 -8.86
C ALA A 44 -5.64 -8.09 -7.85
N PRO A 45 -4.97 -7.50 -6.83
CA PRO A 45 -4.22 -8.27 -5.84
C PRO A 45 -5.11 -9.20 -5.00
N THR A 46 -6.27 -8.72 -4.56
CA THR A 46 -7.21 -9.51 -3.75
C THR A 46 -7.74 -10.70 -4.56
N SER A 47 -8.10 -10.47 -5.83
CA SER A 47 -8.57 -11.53 -6.72
C SER A 47 -7.47 -12.55 -7.05
N ALA A 48 -6.24 -12.10 -7.30
CA ALA A 48 -5.11 -12.97 -7.60
C ALA A 48 -4.76 -13.88 -6.41
N VAL A 49 -4.76 -13.34 -5.19
CA VAL A 49 -4.55 -14.12 -3.95
C VAL A 49 -5.60 -15.20 -3.79
N MET A 50 -6.88 -14.88 -4.04
CA MET A 50 -7.95 -15.87 -3.99
C MET A 50 -7.78 -16.93 -5.08
N GLY A 51 -7.46 -16.52 -6.31
CA GLY A 51 -7.24 -17.43 -7.44
C GLY A 51 -6.06 -18.40 -7.25
N LYS A 52 -5.03 -17.98 -6.51
CA LYS A 52 -3.89 -18.83 -6.11
C LYS A 52 -4.19 -19.72 -4.90
N GLY A 53 -5.41 -19.70 -4.35
CA GLY A 53 -5.79 -20.50 -3.18
C GLY A 53 -5.13 -20.07 -1.87
N LEU A 54 -4.67 -18.81 -1.82
CA LEU A 54 -4.01 -18.18 -0.66
C LEU A 54 -4.99 -17.37 0.19
N GLY A 55 -6.27 -17.33 -0.17
CA GLY A 55 -7.33 -16.73 0.64
C GLY A 55 -7.33 -17.26 2.09
N GLY A 56 -7.30 -16.34 3.06
CA GLY A 56 -7.23 -16.66 4.49
C GLY A 56 -5.86 -17.19 4.99
N LYS A 57 -4.88 -17.36 4.10
CA LYS A 57 -3.52 -17.82 4.43
C LYS A 57 -2.48 -16.71 4.38
N VAL A 58 -2.83 -15.56 3.80
CA VAL A 58 -1.99 -14.37 3.71
C VAL A 58 -2.77 -13.15 4.19
N ALA A 59 -2.06 -12.11 4.62
CA ALA A 59 -2.65 -10.81 4.91
C ALA A 59 -2.32 -9.81 3.79
N LEU A 60 -3.24 -8.90 3.50
CA LEU A 60 -3.04 -7.77 2.60
C LEU A 60 -3.18 -6.46 3.39
N ILE A 61 -2.23 -5.56 3.17
CA ILE A 61 -2.06 -4.31 3.91
C ILE A 61 -1.79 -3.21 2.88
N THR A 62 -2.52 -2.09 2.94
CA THR A 62 -2.27 -0.94 2.06
C THR A 62 -2.66 0.40 2.67
N ASP A 63 -1.97 1.46 2.25
CA ASP A 63 -2.36 2.86 2.44
C ASP A 63 -3.45 3.33 1.44
N GLY A 64 -3.70 2.55 0.37
CA GLY A 64 -4.80 2.73 -0.57
C GLY A 64 -6.11 2.05 -0.14
N ARG A 65 -6.90 1.64 -1.13
CA ARG A 65 -8.16 0.90 -0.95
C ARG A 65 -8.10 -0.49 -1.56
N PHE A 66 -8.76 -1.46 -0.94
CA PHE A 66 -9.03 -2.75 -1.56
C PHE A 66 -10.50 -2.88 -1.92
N SER A 67 -10.76 -3.47 -3.09
CA SER A 67 -12.11 -3.82 -3.53
C SER A 67 -12.24 -5.35 -3.63
N GLY A 68 -13.40 -5.85 -3.18
CA GLY A 68 -13.80 -7.25 -3.34
C GLY A 68 -13.19 -8.27 -2.36
N GLY A 69 -14.07 -8.97 -1.64
CA GLY A 69 -14.17 -10.44 -1.70
C GLY A 69 -13.01 -11.30 -1.20
N THR A 70 -12.20 -10.83 -0.25
CA THR A 70 -11.16 -11.68 0.36
C THR A 70 -11.67 -12.20 1.71
N HIS A 71 -11.82 -13.52 1.85
CA HIS A 71 -12.14 -14.19 3.13
C HIS A 71 -10.91 -14.27 4.07
N GLY A 72 -10.05 -13.25 4.04
CA GLY A 72 -8.77 -13.21 4.77
C GLY A 72 -8.54 -11.84 5.42
N PHE A 73 -7.32 -11.64 5.94
CA PHE A 73 -6.96 -10.40 6.62
C PHE A 73 -6.63 -9.31 5.61
N VAL A 74 -7.52 -8.34 5.45
CA VAL A 74 -7.36 -7.23 4.50
C VAL A 74 -7.51 -5.92 5.25
N VAL A 75 -6.46 -5.11 5.20
CA VAL A 75 -6.41 -3.81 5.85
C VAL A 75 -6.10 -2.77 4.79
N GLY A 76 -7.03 -1.85 4.57
CA GLY A 76 -6.82 -0.65 3.76
C GLY A 76 -6.83 0.61 4.61
N HIS A 77 -6.63 1.76 3.98
CA HIS A 77 -6.65 3.08 4.62
C HIS A 77 -5.63 3.21 5.76
N ILE A 78 -4.48 2.55 5.66
CA ILE A 78 -3.45 2.70 6.68
C ILE A 78 -2.90 4.11 6.65
N THR A 79 -2.95 4.75 7.81
CA THR A 79 -2.56 6.16 8.00
C THR A 79 -1.56 6.30 9.14
N PRO A 80 -0.64 7.26 9.06
CA PRO A 80 -0.46 8.21 7.95
C PRO A 80 0.04 7.51 6.67
N GLU A 81 -0.38 7.99 5.50
CA GLU A 81 0.07 7.37 4.24
C GLU A 81 1.60 7.51 4.08
N ASP A 82 2.26 6.54 3.45
CA ASP A 82 3.74 6.46 3.31
C ASP A 82 4.32 7.61 2.45
N ALA A 83 3.46 8.51 1.95
CA ALA A 83 3.84 9.71 1.21
C ALA A 83 4.11 10.94 2.12
N GLU A 84 3.57 10.99 3.34
CA GLU A 84 3.68 12.19 4.21
C GLU A 84 4.39 11.96 5.56
N ASN A 85 4.22 10.81 6.25
CA ASN A 85 4.78 10.66 7.61
C ASN A 85 5.45 9.30 7.94
N ASN A 86 5.63 8.37 7.00
CA ASN A 86 6.44 7.14 7.17
C ASN A 86 6.19 6.31 8.47
N VAL A 87 4.94 6.12 8.93
CA VAL A 87 4.66 5.25 10.10
C VAL A 87 3.71 4.12 9.73
N LEU A 88 4.29 2.92 9.62
CA LEU A 88 3.59 1.65 9.71
C LEU A 88 4.25 0.92 10.88
N GLU A 89 3.53 0.73 12.00
CA GLU A 89 4.09 0.21 13.24
C GLU A 89 4.51 -1.26 13.06
N LEU A 90 5.78 -1.44 12.73
CA LEU A 90 6.43 -2.72 12.58
C LEU A 90 7.07 -3.07 13.93
N LEU A 91 6.79 -4.25 14.47
CA LEU A 91 7.44 -4.76 15.69
C LEU A 91 8.93 -5.06 15.44
N VAL A 92 9.72 -4.01 15.28
CA VAL A 92 11.18 -4.02 15.20
C VAL A 92 11.70 -2.91 16.10
N ASP A 93 12.94 -3.06 16.57
CA ASP A 93 13.56 -2.06 17.43
C ASP A 93 13.60 -0.68 16.75
N GLN A 94 13.39 0.38 17.53
CA GLN A 94 13.39 1.76 17.05
C GLN A 94 14.68 2.12 16.28
N SER A 95 15.82 1.56 16.67
CA SER A 95 17.09 1.75 15.97
C SER A 95 17.07 1.29 14.51
N ILE A 96 16.33 0.21 14.20
CA ILE A 96 16.15 -0.30 12.83
C ILE A 96 15.23 0.63 12.04
N ILE A 97 14.22 1.21 12.68
CA ILE A 97 13.35 2.21 12.07
C ILE A 97 14.16 3.46 11.71
N ASP A 98 14.94 3.99 12.66
CA ASP A 98 15.75 5.20 12.46
C ASP A 98 16.77 5.01 11.34
N GLU A 99 17.45 3.85 11.29
CA GLU A 99 18.37 3.50 10.20
C GLU A 99 17.65 3.43 8.84
N ARG A 100 16.49 2.78 8.76
CA ARG A 100 15.73 2.67 7.51
C ARG A 100 15.23 4.02 7.03
N LEU A 101 14.73 4.87 7.94
CA LEU A 101 14.28 6.22 7.62
C LEU A 101 15.42 7.10 7.13
N SER A 102 16.63 6.97 7.70
CA SER A 102 17.81 7.73 7.24
C SER A 102 18.23 7.39 5.81
N ASN A 103 17.91 6.19 5.34
CA ASN A 103 18.23 5.70 3.99
C ASN A 103 17.05 5.80 3.01
N TRP A 104 15.86 6.16 3.50
CA TRP A 104 14.66 6.20 2.67
C TRP A 104 14.65 7.45 1.79
N THR A 105 14.24 7.28 0.54
CA THR A 105 14.03 8.37 -0.41
C THR A 105 12.64 8.23 -1.00
N GLN A 106 11.85 9.30 -0.92
CA GLN A 106 10.51 9.33 -1.50
C GLN A 106 10.58 9.01 -3.00
N PRO A 107 9.77 8.05 -3.50
CA PRO A 107 9.70 7.77 -4.93
C PRO A 107 9.28 9.01 -5.73
N ALA A 108 9.72 9.07 -6.99
CA ALA A 108 9.27 10.13 -7.89
C ALA A 108 7.74 10.05 -8.10
N PRO A 109 7.02 11.20 -8.07
CA PRO A 109 5.58 11.19 -8.31
C PRO A 109 5.23 10.60 -9.67
N ASN A 110 4.24 9.72 -9.67
CA ASN A 110 3.74 9.07 -10.89
C ASN A 110 3.14 10.06 -11.89
N TYR A 111 2.58 11.16 -11.38
CA TYR A 111 1.97 12.22 -12.17
C TYR A 111 2.52 13.57 -11.72
N THR A 112 3.16 14.29 -12.66
CA THR A 112 3.78 15.60 -12.37
C THR A 112 2.93 16.79 -12.84
N LYS A 113 1.83 16.54 -13.58
CA LYS A 113 0.91 17.55 -14.13
C LYS A 113 -0.53 17.04 -14.12
N GLY A 114 -1.47 17.95 -14.38
CA GLY A 114 -2.90 17.61 -14.52
C GLY A 114 -3.62 17.48 -13.17
N VAL A 115 -4.83 16.91 -13.22
CA VAL A 115 -5.72 16.82 -12.04
C VAL A 115 -5.13 15.95 -10.93
N LEU A 116 -4.48 14.83 -11.28
CA LEU A 116 -3.87 13.93 -10.32
C LEU A 116 -2.68 14.55 -9.59
N ALA A 117 -1.87 15.36 -10.28
CA ALA A 117 -0.79 16.11 -9.62
C ALA A 117 -1.31 17.21 -8.70
N LYS A 118 -2.46 17.83 -9.02
CA LYS A 118 -3.12 18.80 -8.12
C LYS A 118 -3.70 18.10 -6.89
N PHE A 119 -4.38 16.98 -7.09
CA PHE A 119 -4.94 16.17 -6.00
C PHE A 119 -3.84 15.71 -5.05
N ALA A 120 -2.75 15.14 -5.58
CA ALA A 120 -1.61 14.69 -4.77
C ALA A 120 -0.99 15.80 -3.90
N LYS A 121 -1.11 17.06 -4.32
CA LYS A 121 -0.55 18.21 -3.60
C LYS A 121 -1.51 18.78 -2.55
N LEU A 122 -2.81 18.54 -2.69
CA LEU A 122 -3.85 19.22 -1.90
C LEU A 122 -4.63 18.27 -0.98
N ALA A 123 -4.67 16.98 -1.32
CA ALA A 123 -5.40 15.99 -0.54
C ALA A 123 -4.77 15.83 0.84
N LYS A 124 -5.59 15.93 1.87
CA LYS A 124 -5.21 15.52 3.23
C LYS A 124 -5.13 14.01 3.36
N THR A 125 -4.68 13.54 4.52
CA THR A 125 -4.57 12.12 4.82
C THR A 125 -5.93 11.39 4.74
N ALA A 126 -5.89 10.07 4.53
CA ALA A 126 -7.11 9.26 4.45
C ALA A 126 -7.95 9.28 5.74
N SER A 127 -7.33 9.46 6.91
CA SER A 127 -8.01 9.56 8.21
C SER A 127 -8.82 10.85 8.34
N GLU A 128 -8.44 11.88 7.57
CA GLU A 128 -9.17 13.15 7.45
C GLU A 128 -10.13 13.14 6.25
N GLY A 129 -10.33 11.98 5.61
CA GLY A 129 -11.27 11.79 4.51
C GLY A 129 -10.74 12.19 3.14
N ALA A 130 -9.43 12.43 2.99
CA ALA A 130 -8.80 12.82 1.73
C ALA A 130 -9.43 14.07 1.08
N VAL A 131 -9.87 15.02 1.91
CA VAL A 131 -10.43 16.30 1.47
C VAL A 131 -9.36 17.18 0.82
N THR A 132 -9.77 18.05 -0.10
CA THR A 132 -8.86 18.87 -0.93
C THR A 132 -9.07 20.38 -0.79
N ASP A 133 -9.85 20.80 0.21
CA ASP A 133 -10.22 22.19 0.51
C ASP A 133 -9.52 22.78 1.75
#